data_AF-A0A1Q7T0Q4-F1
#
_entry.id   AF-A0A1Q7T0Q4-F1
#
_cell.length_a   1.000
_cell.length_b   1.000
_cell.length_c   1.000
_cell.angle_alpha   90.00
_cell.angle_beta   90.00
_cell.angle_gamma   90.00
#
_symmetry.space_group_name_H-M   'P 1'
#
loop_
_entity.id
_entity.type
_entity.pdbx_description
1 polymer ?
#
loop_
_entity_poly.entity_id
_entity_poly.type
_entity_poly.pdbx_seq_one_letter_code
_entity_poly.pdbx_strand_id
1 'polypeptide(L)'
;MGQARASFDWVELLAVPVAICVMETQPIVLVLAFGATAFLGDTNAVPLSEGSITLLLLGLHWWARAVSALTQGRSSRTRVRLLQLLGLCLAVAITVVTHISLLNNIPALLFSIVLIVGFWSAGMYRVQTGPSDDYVLTSFKIGLGVLLGVLILTLLTFIPVPQQLQDDLTRALPTFFLSGLISLSFTRIMIIRKENASSGQRSSHGDPTRAWLLVLTLSWIIVVISTFAFEVFGFQPLVVAASFLWNGLGIVVNWILQLLTPLFSFIARLFPSIPLQRPSSAPPAHPNNQQPPSSPGILGVIIFLGQLVILGILLCILFYIVIRIILHIWGATPDDESEEEIRESLSMQAILKARREEQRRRAQKTNALAALEPLDPTSARARYRELLQELAWNGEKLGRRANETPSEYEKRLLTLLKKAPSPAEGDGAPTDPAMLDELTAAYMQERYGGKHPRLQHDAYVPGWIARFVRRLAESTTQRSSSQ
;
A
#
# COMPACT_ATOMS: atom_id res chain seq x y z
N MET A 1 -9.79 25.84 -17.33
CA MET A 1 -8.63 25.38 -16.53
C MET A 1 -8.30 23.95 -16.95
N GLY A 2 -7.27 23.77 -17.77
CA GLY A 2 -6.87 22.43 -18.22
C GLY A 2 -6.25 21.65 -17.08
N GLN A 3 -6.86 20.53 -16.68
CA GLN A 3 -6.18 19.53 -15.86
C GLN A 3 -4.91 19.13 -16.61
N ALA A 4 -3.75 19.53 -16.10
CA ALA A 4 -2.48 19.04 -16.59
C ALA A 4 -2.55 17.52 -16.56
N ARG A 5 -2.54 16.89 -17.75
CA ARG A 5 -2.58 15.43 -17.90
C ARG A 5 -1.51 14.85 -16.98
N ALA A 6 -1.91 14.02 -16.02
CA ALA A 6 -0.99 13.29 -15.19
C ALA A 6 -0.06 12.52 -16.13
N SER A 7 1.23 12.87 -16.13
CA SER A 7 2.23 12.17 -16.92
C SER A 7 2.15 10.69 -16.57
N PHE A 8 2.03 9.83 -17.58
CA PHE A 8 2.03 8.38 -17.41
C PHE A 8 3.25 7.94 -16.59
N ASP A 9 3.04 7.53 -15.34
CA ASP A 9 4.12 7.12 -14.45
C ASP A 9 4.33 5.60 -14.58
N TRP A 10 5.11 5.22 -15.59
CA TRP A 10 5.41 3.83 -15.90
C TRP A 10 6.04 3.09 -14.71
N VAL A 11 6.72 3.82 -13.80
CA VAL A 11 7.31 3.27 -12.56
C VAL A 11 6.21 2.70 -11.66
N GLU A 12 5.10 3.44 -11.50
CA GLU A 12 3.97 3.03 -10.67
C GLU A 12 3.15 1.91 -11.33
N LEU A 13 3.07 1.90 -12.65
CA LEU A 13 2.27 0.93 -13.40
C LEU A 13 2.99 -0.42 -13.60
N LEU A 14 4.30 -0.39 -13.84
CA LEU A 14 5.09 -1.54 -14.28
C LEU A 14 6.22 -1.87 -13.30
N ALA A 15 7.13 -0.95 -13.03
CA ALA A 15 8.37 -1.27 -12.32
C ALA A 15 8.11 -1.77 -10.89
N VAL A 16 7.32 -1.02 -10.12
CA VAL A 16 7.00 -1.35 -8.72
C VAL A 16 6.21 -2.66 -8.64
N PRO A 17 5.09 -2.87 -9.36
CA PRO A 17 4.36 -4.13 -9.31
C PRO A 17 5.20 -5.33 -9.72
N VAL A 18 6.00 -5.22 -10.78
CA VAL A 18 6.86 -6.32 -11.24
C VAL A 18 7.91 -6.66 -10.19
N ALA A 19 8.59 -5.67 -9.62
CA ALA A 19 9.60 -5.91 -8.59
C ALA A 19 8.99 -6.57 -7.33
N ILE A 20 7.81 -6.13 -6.90
CA ILE A 20 7.09 -6.74 -5.76
C ILE A 20 6.70 -8.18 -6.08
N CYS A 21 6.13 -8.44 -7.27
CA CYS A 21 5.71 -9.79 -7.64
C CYS A 21 6.91 -10.74 -7.73
N VAL A 22 8.02 -10.31 -8.36
CA VAL A 22 9.25 -11.11 -8.41
C VAL A 22 9.78 -11.42 -7.01
N MET A 23 9.76 -10.43 -6.11
CA MET A 23 10.16 -10.62 -4.71
C MET A 23 9.30 -11.65 -4.01
N GLU A 24 7.98 -11.54 -4.09
CA GLU A 24 7.06 -12.44 -3.37
C GLU A 24 6.99 -13.84 -3.95
N THR A 25 7.25 -14.00 -5.24
CA THR A 25 7.33 -15.32 -5.87
C THR A 25 8.39 -16.19 -5.20
N GLN A 26 9.55 -15.63 -4.82
CA GLN A 26 10.68 -16.41 -4.30
C GLN A 26 10.33 -17.27 -3.07
N PRO A 27 9.81 -16.71 -1.95
CA PRO A 27 9.40 -17.51 -0.81
C PRO A 27 8.30 -18.51 -1.14
N ILE A 28 7.36 -18.16 -2.03
CA ILE A 28 6.27 -19.06 -2.42
C ILE A 28 6.87 -20.29 -3.11
N VAL A 29 7.66 -20.10 -4.17
CA VAL A 29 8.30 -21.19 -4.92
C VAL A 29 9.09 -22.10 -3.99
N LEU A 30 9.86 -21.52 -3.05
CA LEU A 30 10.62 -22.33 -2.09
C LEU A 30 9.76 -23.17 -1.17
N VAL A 31 8.64 -22.62 -0.67
CA VAL A 31 7.69 -23.38 0.13
C VAL A 31 7.09 -24.53 -0.68
N LEU A 32 6.80 -24.31 -1.97
CA LEU A 32 6.29 -25.36 -2.84
C LEU A 32 7.33 -26.45 -3.11
N ALA A 33 8.56 -26.06 -3.44
CA ALA A 33 9.66 -26.98 -3.68
C ALA A 33 9.98 -27.80 -2.43
N PHE A 34 10.05 -27.15 -1.27
CA PHE A 34 10.24 -27.84 0.02
C PHE A 34 9.09 -28.79 0.32
N GLY A 35 7.83 -28.34 0.19
CA GLY A 35 6.66 -29.16 0.45
C GLY A 35 6.57 -30.37 -0.48
N ALA A 36 6.82 -30.19 -1.78
CA ALA A 36 6.85 -31.28 -2.74
C ALA A 36 7.93 -32.31 -2.37
N THR A 37 9.13 -31.83 -2.04
CA THR A 37 10.24 -32.70 -1.64
C THR A 37 9.96 -33.44 -0.33
N ALA A 38 9.42 -32.76 0.67
CA ALA A 38 9.21 -33.31 2.02
C ALA A 38 8.02 -34.28 2.09
N PHE A 39 6.93 -34.01 1.36
CA PHE A 39 5.70 -34.79 1.47
C PHE A 39 5.47 -35.77 0.31
N LEU A 40 5.87 -35.40 -0.91
CA LEU A 40 5.64 -36.23 -2.10
C LEU A 40 6.87 -37.06 -2.47
N GLY A 41 8.07 -36.68 -2.00
CA GLY A 41 9.33 -37.31 -2.37
C GLY A 41 9.69 -37.14 -3.84
N ASP A 42 8.94 -36.33 -4.59
CA ASP A 42 9.15 -36.02 -5.99
C ASP A 42 9.29 -34.50 -6.15
N THR A 43 10.47 -34.09 -6.60
CA THR A 43 10.81 -32.68 -6.82
C THR A 43 10.20 -32.13 -8.11
N ASN A 44 9.71 -33.00 -9.01
CA ASN A 44 9.01 -32.59 -10.23
C ASN A 44 7.51 -32.35 -10.00
N ALA A 45 7.02 -32.65 -8.79
CA ALA A 45 5.60 -32.51 -8.45
C ALA A 45 5.18 -31.05 -8.18
N VAL A 46 6.11 -30.09 -8.23
CA VAL A 46 5.77 -28.67 -8.07
C VAL A 46 4.91 -28.22 -9.26
N PRO A 47 3.64 -27.87 -9.04
CA PRO A 47 2.70 -27.71 -10.14
C PRO A 47 2.84 -26.39 -10.91
N LEU A 48 3.59 -25.43 -10.38
CA LEU A 48 3.68 -24.08 -10.91
C LEU A 48 5.13 -23.60 -10.90
N SER A 49 5.61 -23.16 -12.06
CA SER A 49 6.94 -22.57 -12.19
C SER A 49 7.02 -21.15 -11.59
N GLU A 50 8.24 -20.67 -11.32
CA GLU A 50 8.51 -19.32 -10.80
C GLU A 50 7.88 -18.22 -11.68
N GLY A 51 8.07 -18.30 -13.00
CA GLY A 51 7.51 -17.35 -13.95
C GLY A 51 5.99 -17.43 -13.99
N SER A 52 5.41 -18.63 -13.90
CA SER A 52 3.95 -18.80 -13.85
C SER A 52 3.35 -18.12 -12.63
N ILE A 53 3.95 -18.28 -11.45
CA ILE A 53 3.52 -17.61 -10.21
C ILE A 53 3.67 -16.09 -10.33
N THR A 54 4.80 -15.62 -10.86
CA THR A 54 5.07 -14.19 -11.04
C THR A 54 4.07 -13.55 -12.01
N LEU A 55 3.80 -14.19 -13.14
CA LEU A 55 2.83 -13.72 -14.14
C LEU A 55 1.40 -13.73 -13.59
N LEU A 56 1.06 -14.74 -12.79
CA LEU A 56 -0.25 -14.84 -12.16
C LEU A 56 -0.46 -13.71 -11.13
N LEU A 57 0.51 -13.48 -10.24
CA LEU A 57 0.51 -12.36 -9.29
C LEU A 57 0.36 -11.02 -10.02
N LEU A 58 1.16 -10.81 -11.07
CA LEU A 58 1.19 -9.57 -11.83
C LEU A 58 -0.10 -9.35 -12.62
N GLY A 59 -0.60 -10.39 -13.28
CA GLY A 59 -1.86 -10.36 -14.04
C GLY A 59 -3.05 -10.05 -13.13
N LEU A 60 -3.13 -10.67 -11.96
CA LEU A 60 -4.18 -10.39 -10.97
C LEU A 60 -4.07 -8.97 -10.40
N HIS A 61 -2.86 -8.48 -10.14
CA HIS A 61 -2.64 -7.10 -9.72
C HIS A 61 -3.08 -6.07 -10.78
N TRP A 62 -2.69 -6.27 -12.04
CA TRP A 62 -3.10 -5.40 -13.13
C TRP A 62 -4.60 -5.48 -13.42
N TRP A 63 -5.20 -6.65 -13.31
CA TRP A 63 -6.66 -6.80 -13.39
C TRP A 63 -7.36 -6.01 -12.29
N ALA A 64 -6.92 -6.17 -11.04
CA ALA A 64 -7.46 -5.40 -9.91
C ALA A 64 -7.34 -3.87 -10.15
N ARG A 65 -6.21 -3.43 -10.70
CA ARG A 65 -5.98 -2.02 -11.04
C ARG A 65 -6.89 -1.54 -12.16
N ALA A 66 -7.08 -2.33 -13.21
CA ALA A 66 -7.99 -2.03 -14.31
C ALA A 66 -9.45 -1.94 -13.82
N VAL A 67 -9.89 -2.88 -12.98
CA VAL A 67 -11.22 -2.84 -12.37
C VAL A 67 -11.38 -1.59 -11.51
N SER A 68 -10.39 -1.23 -10.69
CA SER A 68 -10.42 0.00 -9.90
C SER A 68 -10.54 1.25 -10.80
N ALA A 69 -9.75 1.35 -11.86
CA ALA A 69 -9.79 2.47 -12.80
C ALA A 69 -11.14 2.58 -13.53
N LEU A 70 -11.72 1.45 -13.97
CA LEU A 70 -13.02 1.41 -14.65
C LEU A 70 -14.19 1.76 -13.73
N THR A 71 -14.02 1.62 -12.42
CA THR A 71 -15.12 1.76 -11.43
C THR A 71 -15.12 3.09 -10.69
N GLN A 72 -14.06 3.91 -10.84
CA GLN A 72 -13.96 5.28 -10.30
C GLN A 72 -15.10 6.21 -10.77
N GLY A 73 -15.80 5.88 -11.86
CA GLY A 73 -16.83 6.72 -12.50
C GLY A 73 -18.29 6.42 -12.17
N ARG A 74 -18.67 6.04 -10.93
CA ARG A 74 -20.08 5.78 -10.50
C ARG A 74 -20.62 4.39 -10.88
N SER A 75 -19.76 3.36 -10.84
CA SER A 75 -20.18 1.98 -11.11
C SER A 75 -20.95 1.37 -9.94
N SER A 76 -22.06 0.67 -10.22
CA SER A 76 -22.80 -0.11 -9.23
C SER A 76 -21.89 -1.18 -8.61
N ARG A 77 -21.93 -1.37 -7.28
CA ARG A 77 -21.15 -2.38 -6.53
C ARG A 77 -21.20 -3.78 -7.19
N THR A 78 -22.35 -4.15 -7.76
CA THR A 78 -22.57 -5.42 -8.46
C THR A 78 -21.65 -5.63 -9.66
N ARG A 79 -21.40 -4.59 -10.46
CA ARG A 79 -20.50 -4.66 -11.63
C ARG A 79 -19.05 -4.87 -11.21
N VAL A 80 -18.62 -4.22 -10.12
CA VAL A 80 -17.26 -4.38 -9.57
C VAL A 80 -17.02 -5.83 -9.16
N ARG A 81 -17.98 -6.41 -8.42
CA ARG A 81 -17.93 -7.81 -8.01
C ARG A 81 -17.89 -8.76 -9.21
N LEU A 82 -18.72 -8.52 -10.22
CA LEU A 82 -18.75 -9.37 -11.41
C LEU A 82 -17.42 -9.34 -12.16
N LEU A 83 -16.81 -8.16 -12.35
CA LEU A 83 -15.50 -8.04 -13.00
C LEU A 83 -14.39 -8.72 -12.19
N GLN A 84 -14.46 -8.69 -10.86
CA GLN A 84 -13.51 -9.39 -10.01
C GLN A 84 -13.62 -10.91 -10.10
N LEU A 85 -14.85 -11.42 -10.04
CA LEU A 85 -15.11 -12.86 -10.22
C LEU A 85 -14.67 -13.32 -11.60
N LEU A 86 -14.91 -12.50 -12.64
CA LEU A 86 -14.44 -12.79 -14.00
C LEU A 86 -12.92 -12.92 -14.05
N GLY A 87 -12.18 -12.00 -13.41
CA GLY A 87 -10.72 -12.07 -13.33
C GLY A 87 -10.20 -13.32 -12.62
N LEU A 88 -10.86 -13.71 -11.52
CA LEU A 88 -10.53 -14.93 -10.80
C LEU A 88 -10.81 -16.19 -11.62
N CYS A 89 -11.98 -16.27 -12.27
CA CYS A 89 -12.33 -17.37 -13.18
C CYS A 89 -11.31 -17.48 -14.33
N LEU A 90 -10.93 -16.35 -14.92
CA LEU A 90 -9.97 -16.31 -16.01
C LEU A 90 -8.58 -16.78 -15.55
N ALA A 91 -8.14 -16.36 -14.36
CA ALA A 91 -6.88 -16.83 -13.78
C ALA A 91 -6.86 -18.35 -13.59
N VAL A 92 -7.92 -18.93 -13.00
CA VAL A 92 -8.06 -20.38 -12.85
C VAL A 92 -8.06 -21.08 -14.22
N ALA A 93 -8.82 -20.58 -15.19
CA ALA A 93 -8.89 -21.16 -16.53
C ALA A 93 -7.51 -21.16 -17.21
N ILE A 94 -6.78 -20.04 -17.15
CA ILE A 94 -5.42 -19.93 -17.73
C ILE A 94 -4.47 -20.90 -17.02
N THR A 95 -4.52 -21.02 -15.69
CA THR A 95 -3.67 -21.96 -14.96
C THR A 95 -3.95 -23.41 -15.35
N VAL A 96 -5.22 -23.81 -15.48
CA VAL A 96 -5.60 -25.16 -15.91
C VAL A 96 -5.17 -25.44 -17.34
N VAL A 97 -5.32 -24.47 -18.25
CA VAL A 97 -4.91 -24.62 -19.66
C VAL A 97 -3.39 -24.73 -19.81
N THR A 98 -2.64 -23.93 -19.05
CA THR A 98 -1.17 -23.94 -19.10
C THR A 98 -0.55 -25.14 -18.40
N HIS A 99 -1.23 -25.67 -17.37
CA HIS A 99 -0.76 -26.80 -16.56
C HIS A 99 -1.80 -27.91 -16.56
N ILE A 100 -2.10 -28.48 -17.74
CA ILE A 100 -3.15 -29.50 -17.89
C ILE A 100 -2.92 -30.75 -17.03
N SER A 101 -1.67 -31.01 -16.66
CA SER A 101 -1.27 -32.07 -15.72
C SER A 101 -1.92 -31.93 -14.34
N LEU A 102 -2.32 -30.71 -13.93
CA LEU A 102 -3.05 -30.45 -12.69
C LEU A 102 -4.40 -31.19 -12.64
N LEU A 103 -5.05 -31.44 -13.78
CA LEU A 103 -6.32 -32.17 -13.81
C LEU A 103 -6.17 -33.62 -13.32
N ASN A 104 -4.97 -34.19 -13.44
CA ASN A 104 -4.67 -35.54 -12.96
C ASN A 104 -4.22 -35.55 -11.49
N ASN A 105 -3.98 -34.38 -10.87
CA ASN A 105 -3.51 -34.25 -9.50
C ASN A 105 -4.43 -33.29 -8.71
N ILE A 106 -5.54 -33.84 -8.20
CA ILE A 106 -6.58 -33.08 -7.48
C ILE A 106 -5.99 -32.28 -6.30
N PRO A 107 -5.09 -32.81 -5.44
CA PRO A 107 -4.45 -32.03 -4.39
C PRO A 107 -3.67 -30.82 -4.92
N ALA A 108 -2.89 -30.98 -5.99
CA ALA A 108 -2.14 -29.89 -6.59
C ALA A 108 -3.08 -28.83 -7.18
N LEU A 109 -4.16 -29.26 -7.85
CA LEU A 109 -5.17 -28.34 -8.40
C LEU A 109 -5.84 -27.53 -7.28
N LEU A 110 -6.28 -28.18 -6.21
CA LEU A 110 -6.89 -27.53 -5.05
C LEU A 110 -5.96 -26.47 -4.46
N PHE A 111 -4.71 -26.87 -4.27
CA PHE A 111 -3.68 -25.99 -3.73
C PHE A 111 -3.40 -24.80 -4.67
N SER A 112 -3.31 -25.01 -5.98
CA SER A 112 -3.18 -23.93 -6.97
C SER A 112 -4.35 -22.95 -6.93
N ILE A 113 -5.59 -23.42 -6.74
CA ILE A 113 -6.75 -22.54 -6.62
C ILE A 113 -6.65 -21.70 -5.33
N VAL A 114 -6.24 -22.29 -4.20
CA VAL A 114 -6.02 -21.55 -2.95
C VAL A 114 -4.97 -20.46 -3.15
N LEU A 115 -3.88 -20.75 -3.86
CA LEU A 115 -2.87 -19.73 -4.22
C LEU A 115 -3.45 -18.63 -5.08
N ILE A 116 -4.19 -18.95 -6.16
CA ILE A 116 -4.81 -17.96 -7.05
C ILE A 116 -5.72 -17.01 -6.25
N VAL A 117 -6.50 -17.54 -5.31
CA VAL A 117 -7.39 -16.74 -4.46
C VAL A 117 -6.60 -15.86 -3.50
N GLY A 118 -5.54 -16.40 -2.89
CA GLY A 118 -4.62 -15.63 -2.06
C GLY A 118 -3.98 -14.48 -2.83
N PHE A 119 -3.50 -14.74 -4.05
CA PHE A 119 -2.89 -13.75 -4.93
C PHE A 119 -3.89 -12.69 -5.38
N TRP A 120 -5.12 -13.08 -5.68
CA TRP A 120 -6.20 -12.15 -6.01
C TRP A 120 -6.50 -11.22 -4.83
N SER A 121 -6.61 -11.78 -3.62
CA SER A 121 -6.85 -11.00 -2.40
C SER A 121 -5.72 -10.01 -2.13
N ALA A 122 -4.46 -10.47 -2.20
CA ALA A 122 -3.28 -9.63 -2.04
C ALA A 122 -3.20 -8.53 -3.11
N GLY A 123 -3.50 -8.87 -4.38
CA GLY A 123 -3.53 -7.92 -5.49
C GLY A 123 -4.59 -6.83 -5.30
N MET A 124 -5.79 -7.20 -4.88
CA MET A 124 -6.85 -6.24 -4.54
C MET A 124 -6.45 -5.33 -3.39
N TYR A 125 -5.90 -5.89 -2.31
CA TYR A 125 -5.44 -5.12 -1.15
C TYR A 125 -4.37 -4.09 -1.54
N ARG A 126 -3.40 -4.45 -2.39
CA ARG A 126 -2.39 -3.49 -2.91
C ARG A 126 -3.00 -2.35 -3.69
N VAL A 127 -3.94 -2.66 -4.57
CA VAL A 127 -4.58 -1.63 -5.41
C VAL A 127 -5.42 -0.67 -4.55
N GLN A 128 -6.07 -1.17 -3.50
CA GLN A 128 -6.87 -0.36 -2.58
C GLN A 128 -6.00 0.54 -1.67
N THR A 129 -4.93 -0.02 -1.10
CA THR A 129 -4.01 0.73 -0.21
C THR A 129 -3.13 1.73 -0.96
N GLY A 130 -2.96 1.52 -2.27
CA GLY A 130 -2.07 2.29 -3.11
C GLY A 130 -0.60 1.99 -2.82
N PRO A 131 0.32 2.67 -3.51
CA PRO A 131 1.74 2.49 -3.26
C PRO A 131 2.08 2.97 -1.84
N SER A 132 2.40 2.02 -0.97
CA SER A 132 2.72 2.26 0.43
C SER A 132 4.03 1.56 0.78
N ASP A 133 4.98 2.33 1.35
CA ASP A 133 6.25 1.78 1.83
C ASP A 133 6.03 0.68 2.87
N ASP A 134 5.03 0.87 3.74
CA ASP A 134 4.67 -0.07 4.79
C ASP A 134 4.31 -1.45 4.24
N TYR A 135 3.57 -1.50 3.13
CA TYR A 135 3.19 -2.76 2.50
C TYR A 135 4.41 -3.50 1.95
N VAL A 136 5.27 -2.80 1.20
CA VAL A 136 6.46 -3.40 0.59
C VAL A 136 7.41 -3.88 1.69
N LEU A 137 7.61 -3.07 2.74
CA LEU A 137 8.46 -3.42 3.87
C LEU A 137 7.90 -4.62 4.66
N THR A 138 6.59 -4.68 4.88
CA THR A 138 5.95 -5.81 5.57
C THR A 138 6.04 -7.08 4.74
N SER A 139 5.77 -7.01 3.44
CA SER A 139 5.89 -8.14 2.52
C SER A 139 7.33 -8.63 2.42
N PHE A 140 8.31 -7.72 2.43
CA PHE A 140 9.74 -8.06 2.52
C PHE A 140 10.08 -8.78 3.82
N LYS A 141 9.60 -8.30 4.98
CA LYS A 141 9.85 -8.97 6.27
C LYS A 141 9.23 -10.37 6.33
N ILE A 142 7.98 -10.51 5.89
CA ILE A 142 7.27 -11.79 5.85
C ILE A 142 7.99 -12.75 4.90
N GLY A 143 8.31 -12.30 3.68
CA GLY A 143 9.02 -13.11 2.69
C GLY A 143 10.40 -13.55 3.17
N LEU A 144 11.15 -12.66 3.84
CA LEU A 144 12.43 -13.00 4.44
C LEU A 144 12.27 -14.03 5.56
N GLY A 145 11.28 -13.85 6.44
CA GLY A 145 10.97 -14.81 7.49
C GLY A 145 10.62 -16.19 6.95
N VAL A 146 9.83 -16.25 5.88
CA VAL A 146 9.49 -17.51 5.18
C VAL A 146 10.73 -18.14 4.54
N LEU A 147 11.54 -17.37 3.81
CA LEU A 147 12.79 -17.88 3.20
C LEU A 147 13.74 -18.45 4.25
N LEU A 148 13.96 -17.73 5.36
CA LEU A 148 14.80 -18.21 6.46
C LEU A 148 14.19 -19.45 7.12
N GLY A 149 12.87 -19.49 7.31
CA GLY A 149 12.16 -20.66 7.84
C GLY A 149 12.36 -21.89 6.96
N VAL A 150 12.14 -21.77 5.65
CA VAL A 150 12.35 -22.89 4.70
C VAL A 150 13.82 -23.29 4.64
N LEU A 151 14.75 -22.34 4.68
CA LEU A 151 16.18 -22.62 4.76
C LEU A 151 16.53 -23.48 5.99
N ILE A 152 16.08 -23.06 7.17
CA ILE A 152 16.33 -23.79 8.43
C ILE A 152 15.69 -25.18 8.36
N LEU A 153 14.42 -25.27 7.95
CA LEU A 153 13.72 -26.53 7.83
C LEU A 153 14.39 -27.48 6.83
N THR A 154 14.90 -26.95 5.72
CA THR A 154 15.65 -27.71 4.71
C THR A 154 16.88 -28.35 5.32
N LEU A 155 17.69 -27.56 6.04
CA LEU A 155 18.92 -28.03 6.67
C LEU A 155 18.66 -29.02 7.82
N LEU A 156 17.53 -28.90 8.52
CA LEU A 156 17.14 -29.82 9.59
C LEU A 156 16.52 -31.12 9.07
N THR A 157 15.83 -31.08 7.92
CA THR A 157 15.06 -32.22 7.40
C THR A 157 15.88 -33.07 6.43
N PHE A 158 16.77 -32.45 5.64
CA PHE A 158 17.50 -33.13 4.58
C PHE A 158 19.00 -33.08 4.78
N ILE A 159 19.60 -34.26 4.99
CA ILE A 159 21.05 -34.45 5.05
C ILE A 159 21.39 -35.71 4.22
N PRO A 160 21.98 -35.57 3.02
CA PRO A 160 22.35 -34.33 2.32
C PRO A 160 21.14 -33.57 1.74
N VAL A 161 21.29 -32.26 1.51
CA VAL A 161 20.25 -31.42 0.89
C VAL A 161 20.09 -31.82 -0.59
N PRO A 162 18.86 -32.03 -1.10
CA PRO A 162 18.62 -32.30 -2.51
C PRO A 162 19.14 -31.18 -3.40
N GLN A 163 19.85 -31.54 -4.46
CA GLN A 163 20.53 -30.57 -5.34
C GLN A 163 19.56 -29.53 -5.92
N GLN A 164 18.36 -29.93 -6.33
CA GLN A 164 17.35 -29.01 -6.85
C GLN A 164 16.92 -27.96 -5.81
N LEU A 165 16.71 -28.38 -4.56
CA LEU A 165 16.33 -27.47 -3.48
C LEU A 165 17.49 -26.51 -3.12
N GLN A 166 18.73 -26.99 -3.23
CA GLN A 166 19.93 -26.17 -3.09
C GLN A 166 20.04 -25.14 -4.22
N ASP A 167 19.78 -25.53 -5.46
CA ASP A 167 19.79 -24.64 -6.63
C ASP A 167 18.69 -23.57 -6.51
N ASP A 168 17.48 -23.98 -6.14
CA ASP A 168 16.34 -23.08 -5.90
C ASP A 168 16.64 -22.07 -4.79
N LEU A 169 17.19 -22.52 -3.67
CA LEU A 169 17.61 -21.66 -2.56
C LEU A 169 18.70 -20.66 -2.97
N THR A 170 19.68 -21.13 -3.75
CA THR A 170 20.81 -20.31 -4.22
C THR A 170 20.34 -19.23 -5.19
N ARG A 171 19.30 -19.50 -5.99
CA ARG A 171 18.70 -18.53 -6.92
C ARG A 171 17.72 -17.58 -6.23
N ALA A 172 16.87 -18.10 -5.36
CA ALA A 172 15.76 -17.37 -4.77
C ALA A 172 16.21 -16.27 -3.82
N LEU A 173 17.24 -16.53 -3.00
CA LEU A 173 17.71 -15.57 -2.00
C LEU A 173 18.28 -14.29 -2.64
N PRO A 174 19.23 -14.36 -3.58
CA PRO A 174 19.66 -13.19 -4.36
C PRO A 174 18.52 -12.43 -5.04
N THR A 175 17.64 -13.17 -5.71
CA THR A 175 16.53 -12.59 -6.48
C THR A 175 15.56 -11.87 -5.56
N PHE A 176 15.25 -12.44 -4.40
CA PHE A 176 14.41 -11.84 -3.36
C PHE A 176 14.97 -10.52 -2.86
N PHE A 177 16.26 -10.50 -2.48
CA PHE A 177 16.88 -9.29 -1.94
C PHE A 177 16.98 -8.18 -2.99
N LEU A 178 17.43 -8.50 -4.22
CA LEU A 178 17.57 -7.50 -5.27
C LEU A 178 16.21 -6.92 -5.68
N SER A 179 15.21 -7.78 -5.93
CA SER A 179 13.87 -7.32 -6.29
C SER A 179 13.20 -6.51 -5.17
N GLY A 180 13.37 -6.92 -3.91
CA GLY A 180 12.87 -6.18 -2.75
C GLY A 180 13.53 -4.81 -2.58
N LEU A 181 14.85 -4.72 -2.71
CA LEU A 181 15.57 -3.44 -2.64
C LEU A 181 15.19 -2.51 -3.79
N ILE A 182 15.05 -3.04 -4.99
CA ILE A 182 14.59 -2.29 -6.17
C ILE A 182 13.17 -1.76 -5.94
N SER A 183 12.27 -2.60 -5.43
CA SER A 183 10.88 -2.20 -5.13
C SER A 183 10.81 -1.09 -4.08
N LEU A 184 11.52 -1.24 -2.96
CA LEU A 184 11.58 -0.22 -1.91
C LEU A 184 12.17 1.10 -2.43
N SER A 185 13.22 1.01 -3.26
CA SER A 185 13.86 2.19 -3.84
C SER A 185 12.94 2.93 -4.80
N PHE A 186 12.22 2.23 -5.69
CA PHE A 186 11.24 2.86 -6.57
C PHE A 186 10.07 3.47 -5.80
N THR A 187 9.55 2.77 -4.80
CA THR A 187 8.42 3.27 -4.00
C THR A 187 8.81 4.56 -3.29
N ARG A 188 10.02 4.61 -2.69
CA ARG A 188 10.55 5.82 -2.06
C ARG A 188 10.77 6.98 -3.03
N ILE A 189 11.36 6.72 -4.20
CA ILE A 189 11.54 7.75 -5.24
C ILE A 189 10.19 8.30 -5.70
N MET A 190 9.21 7.43 -5.90
CA MET A 190 7.87 7.82 -6.32
C MET A 190 7.18 8.69 -5.25
N ILE A 191 7.34 8.37 -3.96
CA ILE A 191 6.84 9.21 -2.86
C ILE A 191 7.51 10.59 -2.87
N ILE A 192 8.84 10.65 -2.98
CA ILE A 192 9.60 11.92 -3.05
C ILE A 192 9.15 12.76 -4.25
N ARG A 193 8.98 12.14 -5.43
CA ARG A 193 8.52 12.84 -6.63
C ARG A 193 7.09 13.37 -6.47
N LYS A 194 6.20 12.61 -5.83
CA LYS A 194 4.82 13.03 -5.55
C LYS A 194 4.77 14.17 -4.53
N GLU A 195 5.62 14.13 -3.50
CA GLU A 195 5.77 15.20 -2.52
C GLU A 195 6.28 16.48 -3.20
N ASN A 196 7.38 16.39 -3.95
CA ASN A 196 7.94 17.51 -4.70
C ASN A 196 6.97 18.11 -5.74
N ALA A 197 6.16 17.28 -6.40
CA ALA A 197 5.13 17.74 -7.32
C ALA A 197 4.00 18.49 -6.61
N SER A 198 3.69 18.12 -5.36
CA SER A 198 2.65 18.77 -4.56
C SER A 198 3.10 20.09 -3.91
N SER A 199 4.39 20.24 -3.59
CA SER A 199 4.92 21.41 -2.89
C SER A 199 5.09 22.65 -3.77
N GLY A 200 4.79 22.59 -5.07
CA GLY A 200 4.87 23.75 -5.99
C GLY A 200 6.28 24.31 -6.22
N GLN A 201 7.29 23.80 -5.51
CA GLN A 201 8.68 24.24 -5.46
C GLN A 201 9.50 23.75 -6.67
N ARG A 202 8.88 23.82 -7.85
CA ARG A 202 9.42 23.37 -9.15
C ARG A 202 10.40 24.37 -9.78
N SER A 203 10.84 25.39 -9.03
CA SER A 203 11.66 26.48 -9.55
C SER A 203 13.16 26.16 -9.50
N SER A 204 13.71 25.91 -10.69
CA SER A 204 15.12 25.99 -11.12
C SER A 204 16.13 24.87 -10.80
N HIS A 205 15.99 24.08 -9.73
CA HIS A 205 16.93 22.98 -9.48
C HIS A 205 16.46 21.68 -10.14
N GLY A 206 17.26 21.15 -11.06
CA GLY A 206 16.97 19.90 -11.78
C GLY A 206 16.68 18.73 -10.83
N ASP A 207 15.75 17.84 -11.23
CA ASP A 207 15.29 16.72 -10.40
C ASP A 207 16.44 15.77 -10.05
N PRO A 208 16.93 15.75 -8.79
CA PRO A 208 18.08 14.93 -8.39
C PRO A 208 17.78 13.43 -8.41
N THR A 209 16.51 13.04 -8.55
CA THR A 209 16.10 11.62 -8.59
C THR A 209 16.31 10.98 -9.95
N ARG A 210 16.59 11.74 -11.02
CA ARG A 210 16.72 11.21 -12.39
C ARG A 210 17.85 10.20 -12.57
N ALA A 211 19.03 10.49 -12.01
CA ALA A 211 20.18 9.58 -12.11
C ALA A 211 19.92 8.27 -11.36
N TRP A 212 19.36 8.36 -10.15
CA TRP A 212 18.95 7.19 -9.37
C TRP A 212 17.88 6.37 -10.06
N LEU A 213 16.89 7.03 -10.67
CA LEU A 213 15.85 6.36 -11.43
C LEU A 213 16.46 5.57 -12.60
N LEU A 214 17.40 6.15 -13.36
CA LEU A 214 18.10 5.44 -14.44
C LEU A 214 18.83 4.20 -13.92
N VAL A 215 19.64 4.33 -12.87
CA VAL A 215 20.37 3.19 -12.28
C VAL A 215 19.40 2.09 -11.84
N LEU A 216 18.30 2.46 -11.15
CA LEU A 216 17.29 1.50 -10.71
C LEU A 216 16.54 0.87 -11.88
N THR A 217 16.24 1.61 -12.95
CA THR A 217 15.61 1.04 -14.15
C THR A 217 16.50 -0.01 -14.80
N LEU A 218 17.81 0.25 -14.88
CA LEU A 218 18.76 -0.66 -15.49
C LEU A 218 18.93 -1.91 -14.63
N SER A 219 19.06 -1.75 -13.32
CA SER A 219 19.07 -2.87 -12.37
C SER A 219 17.77 -3.69 -12.44
N TRP A 220 16.62 -3.03 -12.53
CA TRP A 220 15.33 -3.68 -12.67
C TRP A 220 15.21 -4.47 -13.97
N ILE A 221 15.61 -3.88 -15.10
CA ILE A 221 15.64 -4.57 -16.40
C ILE A 221 16.53 -5.82 -16.30
N ILE A 222 17.72 -5.71 -15.71
CA ILE A 222 18.63 -6.86 -15.55
C ILE A 222 17.98 -7.96 -14.72
N VAL A 223 17.37 -7.63 -13.58
CA VAL A 223 16.70 -8.61 -12.71
C VAL A 223 15.53 -9.28 -13.44
N VAL A 224 14.64 -8.49 -14.06
CA VAL A 224 13.46 -9.01 -14.79
C VAL A 224 13.90 -9.88 -15.96
N ILE A 225 14.81 -9.40 -16.81
CA ILE A 225 15.30 -10.19 -17.93
C ILE A 225 15.98 -11.45 -17.40
N SER A 226 16.78 -11.39 -16.34
CA SER A 226 17.37 -12.61 -15.76
C SER A 226 16.27 -13.59 -15.36
N THR A 227 15.32 -13.18 -14.51
CA THR A 227 14.23 -14.04 -14.03
C THR A 227 13.43 -14.69 -15.17
N PHE A 228 13.06 -13.93 -16.21
CA PHE A 228 12.22 -14.44 -17.31
C PHE A 228 13.01 -15.12 -18.44
N ALA A 229 14.21 -14.64 -18.78
CA ALA A 229 15.01 -15.20 -19.87
C ALA A 229 15.53 -16.60 -19.53
N PHE A 230 15.79 -16.88 -18.24
CA PHE A 230 16.12 -18.23 -17.78
C PHE A 230 14.98 -19.23 -18.02
N GLU A 231 13.73 -18.78 -18.05
CA GLU A 231 12.56 -19.66 -18.11
C GLU A 231 11.98 -19.80 -19.52
N VAL A 232 11.92 -18.70 -20.28
CA VAL A 232 11.20 -18.68 -21.57
C VAL A 232 12.11 -18.90 -22.77
N PHE A 233 13.33 -18.38 -22.71
CA PHE A 233 14.07 -18.07 -23.92
C PHE A 233 15.27 -18.98 -24.16
N GLY A 234 15.83 -19.63 -23.13
CA GLY A 234 17.00 -20.51 -23.29
C GLY A 234 18.19 -19.80 -23.98
N PHE A 235 18.21 -18.46 -23.97
CA PHE A 235 19.19 -17.66 -24.72
C PHE A 235 20.56 -17.77 -24.06
N GLN A 236 21.38 -18.68 -24.56
CA GLN A 236 22.69 -19.01 -23.99
C GLN A 236 23.60 -17.80 -23.69
N PRO A 237 23.72 -16.77 -24.54
CA PRO A 237 24.68 -15.68 -24.27
C PRO A 237 24.30 -14.85 -23.04
N LEU A 238 23.01 -14.56 -22.88
CA LEU A 238 22.51 -13.79 -21.75
C LEU A 238 22.47 -14.65 -20.49
N VAL A 239 22.12 -15.93 -20.63
CA VAL A 239 22.24 -16.95 -19.59
C VAL A 239 23.68 -17.04 -19.08
N VAL A 240 24.69 -17.03 -19.95
CA VAL A 240 26.10 -17.07 -19.56
C VAL A 240 26.50 -15.81 -18.78
N ALA A 241 26.15 -14.62 -19.26
CA ALA A 241 26.45 -13.37 -18.56
C ALA A 241 25.75 -13.27 -17.19
N ALA A 242 24.45 -13.59 -17.14
CA ALA A 242 23.68 -13.63 -15.89
C ALA A 242 24.17 -14.74 -14.96
N SER A 243 24.56 -15.90 -15.50
CA SER A 243 25.14 -17.00 -14.73
C SER A 243 26.45 -16.61 -14.08
N PHE A 244 27.27 -15.75 -14.69
CA PHE A 244 28.51 -15.30 -14.06
C PHE A 244 28.23 -14.49 -12.78
N LEU A 245 27.24 -13.61 -12.85
CA LEU A 245 26.79 -12.77 -11.75
C LEU A 245 26.09 -13.60 -10.66
N TRP A 246 25.25 -14.57 -11.07
CA TRP A 246 24.59 -15.53 -10.20
C TRP A 246 25.50 -16.58 -9.60
N ASN A 247 26.54 -17.01 -10.29
CA ASN A 247 27.57 -17.88 -9.74
C ASN A 247 28.36 -17.11 -8.68
N GLY A 248 28.68 -15.84 -8.92
CA GLY A 248 29.30 -14.98 -7.92
C GLY A 248 28.48 -14.87 -6.64
N LEU A 249 27.19 -14.52 -6.75
CA LEU A 249 26.31 -14.46 -5.57
C LEU A 249 26.06 -15.84 -4.96
N GLY A 250 25.90 -16.87 -5.79
CA GLY A 250 25.65 -18.23 -5.36
C GLY A 250 26.84 -18.82 -4.61
N ILE A 251 28.07 -18.48 -5.00
CA ILE A 251 29.28 -18.81 -4.24
C ILE A 251 29.18 -18.20 -2.85
N VAL A 252 28.87 -16.91 -2.72
CA VAL A 252 28.74 -16.24 -1.41
C VAL A 252 27.66 -16.91 -0.55
N VAL A 253 26.49 -17.21 -1.13
CA VAL A 253 25.43 -17.93 -0.43
C VAL A 253 25.88 -19.33 -0.01
N ASN A 254 26.55 -20.06 -0.88
CA ASN A 254 27.09 -21.39 -0.58
C ASN A 254 28.14 -21.35 0.53
N TRP A 255 29.01 -20.33 0.56
CA TRP A 255 29.94 -20.09 1.68
C TRP A 255 29.20 -19.86 2.99
N ILE A 256 28.14 -19.05 2.97
CA ILE A 256 27.29 -18.81 4.14
C ILE A 256 26.65 -20.11 4.61
N LEU A 257 26.09 -20.90 3.69
CA LEU A 257 25.50 -22.20 4.00
C LEU A 257 26.54 -23.16 4.60
N GLN A 258 27.73 -23.28 3.99
CA GLN A 258 28.81 -24.11 4.50
C GLN A 258 29.26 -23.69 5.90
N LEU A 259 29.33 -22.39 6.18
CA LEU A 259 29.69 -21.86 7.49
C LEU A 259 28.61 -22.15 8.54
N LEU A 260 27.34 -22.17 8.13
CA LEU A 260 26.19 -22.46 8.97
C LEU A 260 25.96 -23.97 9.21
N THR A 261 26.37 -24.84 8.26
CA THR A 261 26.23 -26.29 8.35
C THR A 261 26.72 -26.90 9.67
N PRO A 262 27.93 -26.61 10.20
CA PRO A 262 28.37 -27.18 11.47
C PRO A 262 27.48 -26.75 12.64
N LEU A 263 27.03 -25.50 12.66
CA LEU A 263 26.13 -24.98 13.70
C LEU A 263 24.75 -25.67 13.64
N PHE A 264 24.20 -25.86 12.45
CA PHE A 264 22.94 -26.60 12.28
C PHE A 264 23.08 -28.09 12.58
N SER A 265 24.21 -28.72 12.23
CA SER A 265 24.47 -30.12 12.59
C SER A 265 24.56 -30.32 14.11
N PHE A 266 25.04 -29.31 14.83
CA PHE A 266 25.06 -29.30 16.29
C PHE A 266 23.65 -29.15 16.87
N ILE A 267 22.85 -28.23 16.34
CA ILE A 267 21.44 -28.04 16.75
C ILE A 267 20.59 -29.29 16.44
N ALA A 268 20.75 -29.89 15.27
CA ALA A 268 20.05 -31.12 14.89
C ALA A 268 20.38 -32.30 15.82
N ARG A 269 21.58 -32.34 16.41
CA ARG A 269 21.91 -33.32 17.47
C ARG A 269 21.20 -33.05 18.78
N LEU A 270 20.88 -31.79 19.10
CA LEU A 270 20.16 -31.41 20.33
C LEU A 270 18.66 -31.71 20.23
N PHE A 271 18.11 -31.71 19.01
CA PHE A 271 16.71 -32.02 18.73
C PHE A 271 16.63 -33.25 17.81
N PRO A 272 16.72 -34.48 18.35
CA PRO A 272 16.60 -35.68 17.54
C PRO A 272 15.20 -35.70 16.88
N SER A 273 15.16 -35.37 15.59
CA SER A 273 13.95 -35.35 14.79
C SER A 273 13.28 -36.73 14.82
N ILE A 274 11.95 -36.71 14.94
CA ILE A 274 11.09 -37.89 14.76
C ILE A 274 11.41 -38.47 13.38
N PRO A 275 11.73 -39.77 13.24
CA PRO A 275 12.07 -40.36 11.96
C PRO A 275 10.85 -40.28 11.04
N LEU A 276 10.87 -39.33 10.11
CA LEU A 276 9.94 -39.33 8.98
C LEU A 276 10.24 -40.60 8.18
N GLN A 277 9.26 -41.49 8.08
CA GLN A 277 9.37 -42.77 7.39
C GLN A 277 9.98 -42.56 6.01
N ARG A 278 11.20 -43.08 5.83
CA ARG A 278 11.84 -43.23 4.52
C ARG A 278 10.85 -43.97 3.63
N PRO A 279 10.38 -43.42 2.49
CA PRO A 279 9.69 -44.23 1.52
C PRO A 279 10.65 -45.34 1.13
N SER A 280 10.20 -46.58 1.34
CA SER A 280 10.95 -47.78 1.03
C SER A 280 11.40 -47.68 -0.42
N SER A 281 12.71 -47.73 -0.65
CA SER A 281 13.30 -47.83 -1.97
C SER A 281 12.72 -49.07 -2.66
N ALA A 282 11.70 -48.88 -3.48
CA ALA A 282 11.23 -49.91 -4.38
C ALA A 282 12.41 -50.31 -5.30
N PRO A 283 12.67 -51.61 -5.49
CA PRO A 283 13.80 -52.06 -6.29
C PRO A 283 13.67 -51.58 -7.74
N PRO A 284 14.78 -51.40 -8.46
CA PRO A 284 14.77 -50.91 -9.83
C PRO A 284 13.98 -51.86 -10.73
N ALA A 285 12.88 -51.36 -11.30
CA ALA A 285 12.12 -52.10 -12.30
C ALA A 285 13.02 -52.35 -13.52
N HIS A 286 13.14 -53.62 -13.91
CA HIS A 286 13.82 -54.05 -15.12
C HIS A 286 13.27 -53.35 -16.38
N PRO A 287 14.12 -53.04 -17.38
CA PRO A 287 13.67 -52.49 -18.64
C PRO A 287 13.30 -53.64 -19.58
N ASN A 288 12.06 -54.14 -19.49
CA ASN A 288 11.41 -54.78 -20.64
C ASN A 288 9.96 -55.15 -20.31
N ASN A 289 9.01 -54.42 -20.88
CA ASN A 289 8.09 -55.01 -21.84
C ASN A 289 7.22 -53.92 -22.45
N GLN A 290 7.20 -53.91 -23.78
CA GLN A 290 6.25 -53.20 -24.61
C GLN A 290 4.84 -53.60 -24.20
N GLN A 291 4.19 -52.75 -23.42
CA GLN A 291 2.76 -52.83 -23.18
C GLN A 291 2.08 -52.17 -24.39
N PRO A 292 1.16 -52.85 -25.10
CA PRO A 292 0.45 -52.22 -26.21
C PRO A 292 -0.36 -51.03 -25.69
N PRO A 293 -0.55 -49.96 -26.48
CA PRO A 293 -1.35 -48.82 -26.05
C PRO A 293 -2.77 -49.31 -25.81
N SER A 294 -3.14 -49.43 -24.53
CA SER A 294 -4.50 -49.74 -24.12
C SER A 294 -5.38 -48.57 -24.55
N SER A 295 -6.11 -48.77 -25.66
CA SER A 295 -7.19 -47.90 -26.09
C SER A 295 -8.15 -47.68 -24.92
N PRO A 296 -8.53 -46.43 -24.58
CA PRO A 296 -9.40 -46.18 -23.45
C PRO A 296 -10.75 -46.83 -23.74
N GLY A 297 -11.05 -47.93 -23.04
CA GLY A 297 -12.36 -48.54 -23.09
C GLY A 297 -13.43 -47.53 -22.65
N ILE A 298 -14.67 -47.72 -23.12
CA ILE A 298 -15.84 -46.89 -22.77
C ILE A 298 -15.95 -46.66 -21.25
N LEU A 299 -15.51 -47.63 -20.45
CA LEU A 299 -15.44 -47.56 -18.98
C LEU A 299 -14.43 -46.50 -18.48
N GLY A 300 -13.27 -46.34 -19.13
CA GLY A 300 -12.30 -45.29 -18.84
C GLY A 300 -12.81 -43.90 -19.19
N VAL A 301 -13.60 -43.78 -20.27
CA VAL A 301 -14.29 -42.52 -20.63
C VAL A 301 -15.35 -42.16 -19.59
N ILE A 302 -16.12 -43.13 -19.10
CA ILE A 302 -17.13 -42.91 -18.06
C ILE A 302 -16.48 -42.53 -16.72
N ILE A 303 -15.37 -43.18 -16.34
CA ILE A 303 -14.62 -42.83 -15.12
C ILE A 303 -14.02 -41.43 -15.25
N PHE A 304 -13.42 -41.09 -16.40
CA PHE A 304 -12.89 -39.75 -16.65
C PHE A 304 -13.98 -38.68 -16.63
N LEU A 305 -15.16 -38.97 -17.22
CA LEU A 305 -16.30 -38.05 -17.20
C LEU A 305 -16.88 -37.88 -15.79
N GLY A 306 -16.98 -38.97 -15.02
CA GLY A 306 -17.40 -38.93 -13.61
C GLY A 306 -16.41 -38.16 -12.73
N GLN A 307 -15.11 -38.34 -12.97
CA GLN A 307 -14.04 -37.61 -12.29
C GLN A 307 -14.07 -36.12 -12.65
N LEU A 308 -14.36 -35.76 -13.91
CA LEU A 308 -14.61 -34.37 -14.35
C LEU A 308 -15.83 -33.75 -13.68
N VAL A 309 -16.94 -34.49 -13.53
CA VAL A 309 -18.15 -34.00 -12.85
C VAL A 309 -17.89 -33.79 -11.36
N ILE A 310 -17.22 -34.74 -10.68
CA ILE A 310 -16.83 -34.60 -9.27
C ILE A 310 -15.87 -33.43 -9.09
N LEU A 311 -14.88 -33.30 -9.97
CA LEU A 311 -13.95 -32.18 -9.98
C LEU A 311 -14.68 -30.85 -10.18
N GLY A 312 -15.66 -30.79 -11.08
CA GLY A 312 -16.51 -29.64 -11.32
C GLY A 312 -17.32 -29.25 -10.08
N ILE A 313 -17.93 -30.22 -9.39
CA ILE A 313 -18.66 -29.99 -8.13
C ILE A 313 -17.72 -29.46 -7.04
N LEU A 314 -16.53 -30.05 -6.92
CA LEU A 314 -15.55 -29.67 -5.91
C LEU A 314 -14.97 -28.27 -6.19
N LEU A 315 -14.73 -27.95 -7.47
CA LEU A 315 -14.42 -26.60 -7.94
C LEU A 315 -15.54 -25.62 -7.61
N CYS A 316 -16.80 -25.97 -7.86
CA CYS A 316 -17.95 -25.11 -7.52
C CYS A 316 -18.06 -24.86 -6.01
N ILE A 317 -17.84 -25.86 -5.17
CA ILE A 317 -17.84 -25.71 -3.70
C ILE A 317 -16.68 -24.80 -3.26
N LEU A 318 -15.48 -25.03 -3.80
CA LEU A 318 -14.32 -24.19 -3.51
C LEU A 318 -14.57 -22.75 -3.96
N PHE A 319 -15.09 -22.57 -5.18
CA PHE A 319 -15.46 -21.25 -5.71
C PHE A 319 -16.52 -20.58 -4.83
N TYR A 320 -17.49 -21.33 -4.32
CA TYR A 320 -18.50 -20.83 -3.39
C TYR A 320 -17.89 -20.38 -2.06
N ILE A 321 -16.99 -21.17 -1.46
CA ILE A 321 -16.28 -20.81 -0.23
C ILE A 321 -15.44 -19.56 -0.44
N VAL A 322 -14.71 -19.51 -1.55
CA VAL A 322 -13.89 -18.38 -1.96
C VAL A 322 -14.76 -17.13 -2.13
N ILE A 323 -15.86 -17.22 -2.88
CA ILE A 323 -16.84 -16.14 -3.03
C ILE A 323 -17.34 -15.69 -1.65
N ARG A 324 -17.62 -16.61 -0.74
CA ARG A 324 -18.09 -16.29 0.62
C ARG A 324 -17.02 -15.55 1.43
N ILE A 325 -15.76 -15.99 1.40
CA ILE A 325 -14.63 -15.34 2.07
C ILE A 325 -14.43 -13.93 1.48
N ILE A 326 -14.48 -13.82 0.15
CA ILE A 326 -14.40 -12.54 -0.56
C ILE A 326 -15.53 -11.61 -0.14
N LEU A 327 -16.78 -12.10 -0.11
CA LEU A 327 -17.95 -11.34 0.31
C LEU A 327 -17.86 -10.93 1.79
N HIS A 328 -17.28 -11.76 2.65
CA HIS A 328 -17.09 -11.46 4.06
C HIS A 328 -16.02 -10.38 4.27
N ILE A 329 -14.85 -10.53 3.65
CA ILE A 329 -13.75 -9.56 3.71
C ILE A 329 -14.17 -8.21 3.13
N TRP A 330 -15.04 -8.21 2.11
CA TRP A 330 -15.57 -6.98 1.50
C TRP A 330 -16.80 -6.42 2.21
N GLY A 331 -17.56 -7.27 2.90
CA GLY A 331 -18.69 -6.88 3.74
C GLY A 331 -18.23 -6.18 5.03
N ALA A 332 -17.05 -6.55 5.54
CA ALA A 332 -16.32 -5.83 6.57
C ALA A 332 -15.66 -4.55 6.03
N THR A 333 -16.46 -3.71 5.35
CA THR A 333 -16.05 -2.33 5.10
C THR A 333 -16.01 -1.62 6.47
N PRO A 334 -14.91 -0.95 6.84
CA PRO A 334 -14.70 -0.42 8.20
C PRO A 334 -15.44 0.91 8.37
N ASP A 335 -16.76 0.86 8.40
CA ASP A 335 -17.60 2.04 8.66
C ASP A 335 -18.52 1.84 9.88
N ASP A 336 -18.58 0.65 10.51
CA ASP A 336 -19.47 0.42 11.68
C ASP A 336 -18.87 -0.38 12.85
N GLU A 337 -17.78 -1.13 12.68
CA GLU A 337 -17.14 -1.90 13.78
C GLU A 337 -15.78 -1.33 14.22
N SER A 338 -15.37 -0.20 13.66
CA SER A 338 -14.02 0.35 13.82
C SER A 338 -13.88 1.48 14.85
N GLU A 339 -14.93 1.80 15.62
CA GLU A 339 -14.81 2.80 16.70
C GLU A 339 -14.28 2.19 18.02
N GLU A 340 -14.38 0.87 18.23
CA GLU A 340 -13.97 0.23 19.50
C GLU A 340 -12.66 -0.56 19.44
N GLU A 341 -12.26 -1.16 18.31
CA GLU A 341 -10.99 -1.93 18.22
C GLU A 341 -9.79 -1.15 17.65
N ILE A 342 -9.99 0.06 17.09
CA ILE A 342 -8.90 0.87 16.51
C ILE A 342 -8.08 1.65 17.57
N ARG A 343 -8.39 1.49 18.87
CA ARG A 343 -7.63 2.15 19.94
C ARG A 343 -6.30 1.51 20.30
N GLU A 344 -5.97 0.31 19.82
CA GLU A 344 -4.78 -0.40 20.33
C GLU A 344 -3.63 -0.67 19.36
N SER A 345 -3.75 -0.50 18.04
CA SER A 345 -2.60 -0.81 17.17
C SER A 345 -2.48 -0.03 15.86
N LEU A 346 -2.88 1.24 15.83
CA LEU A 346 -2.50 2.10 14.70
C LEU A 346 -1.06 2.60 14.88
N SER A 347 -0.17 2.14 14.00
CA SER A 347 1.19 2.70 13.88
C SER A 347 1.12 4.21 13.70
N MET A 348 2.01 4.95 14.37
CA MET A 348 2.04 6.42 14.40
C MET A 348 2.01 7.05 12.99
N GLN A 349 2.56 6.36 11.99
CA GLN A 349 2.52 6.76 10.57
C GLN A 349 1.13 6.63 9.94
N ALA A 350 0.37 5.58 10.27
CA ALA A 350 -1.01 5.44 9.83
C ALA A 350 -1.92 6.49 10.47
N ILE A 351 -1.69 6.85 11.74
CA ILE A 351 -2.39 7.98 12.41
C ILE A 351 -2.09 9.30 11.72
N LEU A 352 -0.83 9.56 11.35
CA LEU A 352 -0.45 10.78 10.64
C LEU A 352 -1.01 10.81 9.21
N LYS A 353 -1.05 9.67 8.50
CA LYS A 353 -1.63 9.56 7.16
C LYS A 353 -3.16 9.72 7.21
N ALA A 354 -3.83 9.08 8.16
CA ALA A 354 -5.26 9.24 8.41
C ALA A 354 -5.58 10.69 8.79
N ARG A 355 -4.80 11.34 9.67
CA ARG A 355 -4.96 12.77 9.97
C ARG A 355 -4.71 13.67 8.77
N ARG A 356 -3.76 13.34 7.88
CA ARG A 356 -3.51 14.12 6.64
C ARG A 356 -4.60 13.93 5.61
N GLU A 357 -5.12 12.72 5.44
CA GLU A 357 -6.26 12.43 4.56
C GLU A 357 -7.55 13.03 5.11
N GLU A 358 -7.73 13.00 6.43
CA GLU A 358 -8.82 13.67 7.10
C GLU A 358 -8.65 15.18 7.03
N GLN A 359 -7.43 15.74 7.14
CA GLN A 359 -7.17 17.16 6.86
C GLN A 359 -7.39 17.51 5.40
N ARG A 360 -7.09 16.64 4.44
CA ARG A 360 -7.34 16.87 3.01
C ARG A 360 -8.81 16.75 2.67
N ARG A 361 -9.51 15.78 3.24
CA ARG A 361 -10.98 15.65 3.15
C ARG A 361 -11.64 16.82 3.85
N ARG A 362 -11.13 17.25 5.01
CA ARG A 362 -11.58 18.45 5.71
C ARG A 362 -11.28 19.67 4.88
N ALA A 363 -10.11 19.84 4.27
CA ALA A 363 -9.72 20.97 3.39
C ALA A 363 -10.53 21.03 2.09
N GLN A 364 -10.78 19.88 1.45
CA GLN A 364 -11.69 19.78 0.30
C GLN A 364 -13.14 20.03 0.72
N LYS A 365 -13.54 19.50 1.89
CA LYS A 365 -14.78 19.91 2.54
C LYS A 365 -14.75 21.38 2.94
N THR A 366 -13.62 22.01 3.28
CA THR A 366 -13.52 23.44 3.68
C THR A 366 -13.58 24.36 2.46
N ASN A 367 -13.11 23.88 1.30
CA ASN A 367 -13.33 24.57 0.03
C ASN A 367 -14.78 24.42 -0.46
N ALA A 368 -15.49 23.35 -0.09
CA ALA A 368 -16.92 23.20 -0.30
C ALA A 368 -17.79 23.80 0.83
N LEU A 369 -17.20 23.99 2.01
CA LEU A 369 -17.71 24.60 3.22
C LEU A 369 -16.87 25.85 3.50
N ALA A 370 -17.00 26.84 2.63
CA ALA A 370 -17.13 28.24 3.07
C ALA A 370 -18.42 28.42 3.92
N ALA A 371 -18.62 27.48 4.83
CA ALA A 371 -19.68 27.28 5.78
C ALA A 371 -18.95 26.69 6.98
N LEU A 372 -18.16 27.57 7.60
CA LEU A 372 -17.94 27.54 9.03
C LEU A 372 -19.28 27.18 9.71
N GLU A 373 -19.21 26.45 10.83
CA GLU A 373 -20.34 26.24 11.76
C GLU A 373 -21.38 27.36 11.60
N PRO A 374 -22.62 27.06 11.13
CA PRO A 374 -23.62 28.08 10.84
C PRO A 374 -23.98 28.74 12.16
N LEU A 375 -23.23 29.78 12.45
CA LEU A 375 -23.40 30.63 13.62
C LEU A 375 -24.44 31.65 13.24
N ASP A 376 -25.37 31.88 14.16
CA ASP A 376 -26.34 32.94 14.03
C ASP A 376 -25.59 34.24 13.70
N PRO A 377 -25.95 34.99 12.63
CA PRO A 377 -25.29 36.25 12.29
C PRO A 377 -25.36 37.30 13.40
N THR A 378 -26.23 37.11 14.40
CA THR A 378 -26.32 37.95 15.60
C THR A 378 -25.47 37.46 16.79
N SER A 379 -24.82 36.29 16.67
CA SER A 379 -23.95 35.75 17.71
C SER A 379 -22.65 36.56 17.86
N ALA A 380 -22.18 36.70 19.11
CA ALA A 380 -20.88 37.33 19.37
C ALA A 380 -19.74 36.49 18.77
N ARG A 381 -19.91 35.16 18.69
CA ARG A 381 -19.01 34.26 17.96
C ARG A 381 -18.90 34.57 16.47
N ALA A 382 -20.01 34.88 15.79
CA ALA A 382 -19.99 35.29 14.38
C ALA A 382 -19.27 36.63 14.21
N ARG A 383 -19.59 37.63 15.05
CA ARG A 383 -18.98 38.96 15.02
C ARG A 383 -17.49 38.96 15.34
N TYR A 384 -17.05 38.15 16.30
CA TYR A 384 -15.63 37.99 16.60
C TYR A 384 -14.89 37.26 15.47
N ARG A 385 -15.55 36.31 14.78
CA ARG A 385 -14.96 35.66 13.61
C ARG A 385 -14.81 36.62 12.43
N GLU A 386 -15.82 37.47 12.20
CA GLU A 386 -15.78 38.55 11.20
C GLU A 386 -14.57 39.46 11.45
N LEU A 387 -14.38 39.92 12.70
CA LEU A 387 -13.20 40.69 13.09
C LEU A 387 -11.88 39.97 12.81
N LEU A 388 -11.77 38.67 13.15
CA LEU A 388 -10.55 37.89 12.91
C LEU A 388 -10.24 37.71 11.43
N GLN A 389 -11.27 37.51 10.60
CA GLN A 389 -11.13 37.35 9.15
C GLN A 389 -10.68 38.66 8.51
N GLU A 390 -11.31 39.77 8.88
CA GLU A 390 -10.94 41.11 8.40
C GLU A 390 -9.50 41.48 8.81
N LEU A 391 -9.09 41.18 10.05
CA LEU A 391 -7.71 41.43 10.51
C LEU A 391 -6.69 40.53 9.79
N ALA A 392 -7.03 39.27 9.51
CA ALA A 392 -6.15 38.37 8.77
C ALA A 392 -5.99 38.80 7.30
N TRP A 393 -7.05 39.34 6.69
CA TRP A 393 -7.02 39.82 5.31
C TRP A 393 -6.19 41.10 5.15
N ASN A 394 -6.21 41.98 6.15
CA ASN A 394 -5.54 43.27 6.09
C ASN A 394 -4.07 43.26 6.56
N GLY A 395 -3.50 42.09 6.89
CA GLY A 395 -2.05 41.94 7.06
C GLY A 395 -1.62 40.82 7.99
N GLU A 396 -0.52 40.14 7.65
CA GLU A 396 0.02 39.00 8.41
C GLU A 396 0.35 39.35 9.87
N LYS A 397 0.75 40.61 10.14
CA LYS A 397 1.06 41.10 11.49
C LYS A 397 -0.18 41.36 12.36
N LEU A 398 -1.36 41.50 11.74
CA LEU A 398 -2.64 41.76 12.42
C LEU A 398 -3.38 40.46 12.75
N GLY A 399 -3.14 39.38 12.00
CA GLY A 399 -3.69 38.06 12.24
C GLY A 399 -3.32 37.47 13.62
N ARG A 400 -4.26 36.79 14.26
CA ARG A 400 -4.04 36.09 15.54
C ARG A 400 -3.03 34.96 15.38
N ARG A 401 -2.09 34.83 16.34
CA ARG A 401 -1.15 33.70 16.36
C ARG A 401 -1.81 32.45 16.95
N ALA A 402 -1.37 31.28 16.52
CA ALA A 402 -1.95 30.00 16.94
C ALA A 402 -1.88 29.74 18.45
N ASN A 403 -0.90 30.34 19.14
CA ASN A 403 -0.67 30.21 20.58
C ASN A 403 -1.25 31.35 21.44
N GLU A 404 -1.89 32.36 20.84
CA GLU A 404 -2.45 33.50 21.59
C GLU A 404 -3.88 33.20 22.06
N THR A 405 -4.17 33.49 23.32
CA THR A 405 -5.54 33.51 23.84
C THR A 405 -6.33 34.74 23.33
N PRO A 406 -7.67 34.74 23.35
CA PRO A 406 -8.46 35.89 22.90
C PRO A 406 -8.13 37.20 23.63
N SER A 407 -7.87 37.15 24.94
CA SER A 407 -7.49 38.30 25.76
C SER A 407 -6.05 38.76 25.53
N GLU A 408 -5.13 37.84 25.24
CA GLU A 408 -3.76 38.19 24.80
C GLU A 408 -3.78 38.87 23.42
N TYR A 409 -4.61 38.36 22.51
CA TYR A 409 -4.78 38.94 21.18
C TYR A 409 -5.39 40.34 21.26
N GLU A 410 -6.42 40.53 22.09
CA GLU A 410 -7.00 41.83 22.41
C GLU A 410 -5.95 42.83 22.93
N LYS A 411 -5.19 42.46 23.97
CA LYS A 411 -4.12 43.30 24.52
C LYS A 411 -3.13 43.73 23.44
N ARG A 412 -2.76 42.81 22.56
CA ARG A 412 -1.86 43.10 21.43
C ARG A 412 -2.50 44.10 20.47
N LEU A 413 -3.77 43.93 20.09
CA LEU A 413 -4.48 44.89 19.25
C LEU A 413 -4.57 46.27 19.92
N LEU A 414 -4.83 46.35 21.22
CA LEU A 414 -4.84 47.62 21.96
C LEU A 414 -3.47 48.30 21.98
N THR A 415 -2.38 47.53 22.08
CA THR A 415 -1.02 48.11 21.99
C THR A 415 -0.69 48.65 20.60
N LEU A 416 -1.28 48.07 19.55
CA LEU A 416 -1.17 48.58 18.18
C LEU A 416 -2.04 49.83 18.01
N LEU A 417 -3.25 49.83 18.59
CA LEU A 417 -4.18 50.94 18.53
C LEU A 417 -3.66 52.20 19.24
N LYS A 418 -2.99 52.05 20.40
CA LYS A 418 -2.35 53.19 21.10
C LYS A 418 -1.33 53.95 20.26
N LYS A 419 -0.85 53.34 19.16
CA LYS A 419 0.10 53.93 18.22
C LYS A 419 -0.58 54.50 16.97
N ALA A 420 -1.87 54.22 16.79
CA ALA A 420 -2.65 54.76 15.69
C ALA A 420 -3.14 56.18 16.03
N PRO A 421 -3.33 57.05 15.03
CA PRO A 421 -3.90 58.37 15.24
C PRO A 421 -5.33 58.26 15.80
N SER A 422 -5.60 58.97 16.91
CA SER A 422 -6.91 59.01 17.54
C SER A 422 -7.90 59.76 16.65
N PRO A 423 -9.12 59.23 16.40
CA PRO A 423 -10.19 60.07 15.89
C PRO A 423 -10.55 61.14 16.93
N ALA A 424 -11.05 62.28 16.46
CA ALA A 424 -11.70 63.26 17.32
C ALA A 424 -12.91 62.59 17.98
N GLU A 425 -12.94 62.56 19.32
CA GLU A 425 -14.07 62.08 20.11
C GLU A 425 -15.33 62.88 19.74
N GLY A 426 -16.25 62.25 19.02
CA GLY A 426 -17.60 62.75 18.86
C GLY A 426 -18.43 62.35 20.08
N ASP A 427 -19.17 63.30 20.64
CA ASP A 427 -20.04 63.11 21.81
C ASP A 427 -20.93 61.86 21.67
N GLY A 428 -20.67 60.87 22.54
CA GLY A 428 -21.58 59.74 22.80
C GLY A 428 -21.28 58.39 22.13
N ALA A 429 -20.22 58.24 21.32
CA ALA A 429 -19.86 56.94 20.74
C ALA A 429 -18.95 56.11 21.67
N PRO A 430 -19.14 54.78 21.78
CA PRO A 430 -18.28 53.91 22.61
C PRO A 430 -16.85 53.88 22.07
N THR A 431 -15.87 53.91 22.97
CA THR A 431 -14.45 53.92 22.62
C THR A 431 -14.02 52.57 22.06
N ASP A 432 -13.04 52.57 21.14
CA ASP A 432 -12.53 51.33 20.54
C ASP A 432 -12.04 50.27 21.55
N PRO A 433 -11.37 50.65 22.67
CA PRO A 433 -11.01 49.69 23.70
C PRO A 433 -12.25 49.07 24.36
N ALA A 434 -13.28 49.88 24.64
CA ALA A 434 -14.51 49.39 25.24
C ALA A 434 -15.27 48.45 24.30
N MET A 435 -15.32 48.76 23.00
CA MET A 435 -15.96 47.90 21.99
C MET A 435 -15.24 46.57 21.80
N LEU A 436 -13.90 46.59 21.81
CA LEU A 436 -13.10 45.37 21.66
C LEU A 436 -13.18 44.48 22.90
N ASP A 437 -13.15 45.07 24.09
CA ASP A 437 -13.34 44.36 25.37
C ASP A 437 -14.73 43.74 25.44
N GLU A 438 -15.79 44.51 25.12
CA GLU A 438 -17.17 44.02 25.06
C GLU A 438 -17.32 42.82 24.12
N LEU A 439 -16.78 42.91 22.89
CA LEU A 439 -16.86 41.83 21.91
C LEU A 439 -16.05 40.60 22.34
N THR A 440 -14.87 40.79 22.96
CA THR A 440 -14.02 39.70 23.43
C THR A 440 -14.63 39.00 24.65
N ALA A 441 -15.21 39.76 25.58
CA ALA A 441 -15.94 39.23 26.73
C ALA A 441 -17.19 38.45 26.30
N ALA A 442 -17.99 39.00 25.38
CA ALA A 442 -19.16 38.34 24.83
C ALA A 442 -18.79 37.03 24.09
N TYR A 443 -17.71 37.05 23.31
CA TYR A 443 -17.16 35.87 22.66
C TYR A 443 -16.74 34.79 23.66
N MET A 444 -15.99 35.17 24.71
CA MET A 444 -15.53 34.24 25.75
C MET A 444 -16.71 33.62 26.50
N GLN A 445 -17.71 34.44 26.85
CA GLN A 445 -18.91 33.98 27.55
C GLN A 445 -19.75 33.04 26.68
N GLU A 446 -19.90 33.32 25.39
CA GLU A 446 -20.61 32.44 24.47
C GLU A 446 -19.83 31.15 24.22
N ARG A 447 -18.49 31.22 24.10
CA ARG A 447 -17.62 30.07 23.85
C ARG A 447 -17.55 29.08 25.03
N TYR A 448 -17.42 29.60 26.24
CA TYR A 448 -17.15 28.78 27.44
C TYR A 448 -18.35 28.70 28.40
N GLY A 449 -19.31 29.62 28.32
CA GLY A 449 -20.48 29.70 29.20
C GLY A 449 -21.80 29.26 28.58
N GLY A 450 -21.84 28.95 27.28
CA GLY A 450 -22.99 28.35 26.58
C GLY A 450 -24.25 29.24 26.47
N LYS A 451 -24.20 30.50 26.93
CA LYS A 451 -25.27 31.49 26.80
C LYS A 451 -24.96 32.43 25.65
N HIS A 452 -25.98 32.94 24.95
CA HIS A 452 -25.85 33.97 23.92
C HIS A 452 -25.98 35.36 24.56
N PRO A 453 -24.88 36.02 24.97
CA PRO A 453 -24.96 37.38 25.50
C PRO A 453 -25.40 38.34 24.40
N ARG A 454 -26.36 39.22 24.70
CA ARG A 454 -26.65 40.36 23.83
C ARG A 454 -25.55 41.39 24.00
N LEU A 455 -24.93 41.80 22.90
CA LEU A 455 -24.03 42.95 22.86
C LEU A 455 -24.84 44.21 23.19
N GLN A 456 -24.33 45.07 24.08
CA GLN A 456 -24.94 46.36 24.40
C GLN A 456 -24.99 47.25 23.15
N HIS A 457 -24.00 47.11 22.27
CA HIS A 457 -23.85 47.90 21.05
C HIS A 457 -24.03 47.09 19.75
N ASP A 458 -24.91 46.07 19.73
CA ASP A 458 -25.05 45.12 18.61
C ASP A 458 -25.23 45.79 17.23
N ALA A 459 -26.06 46.83 17.14
CA ALA A 459 -26.29 47.58 15.89
C ALA A 459 -25.05 48.36 15.40
N TYR A 460 -24.10 48.67 16.29
CA TYR A 460 -22.91 49.46 16.01
C TYR A 460 -21.68 48.60 15.65
N VAL A 461 -21.64 47.35 16.11
CA VAL A 461 -20.50 46.43 15.96
C VAL A 461 -20.07 46.23 14.50
N PRO A 462 -20.96 45.96 13.52
CA PRO A 462 -20.53 45.69 12.14
C PRO A 462 -19.83 46.90 11.49
N GLY A 463 -20.41 48.10 11.67
CA GLY A 463 -19.82 49.34 11.16
C GLY A 463 -18.57 49.78 11.94
N TRP A 464 -18.43 49.34 13.19
CA TRP A 464 -17.22 49.54 13.97
C TRP A 464 -16.06 48.63 13.53
N ILE A 465 -16.29 47.33 13.29
CA ILE A 465 -15.26 46.36 12.88
C ILE A 465 -14.49 46.87 11.65
N ALA A 466 -15.20 47.26 10.59
CA ALA A 466 -14.56 47.76 9.37
C ALA A 466 -13.69 49.01 9.62
N ARG A 467 -14.17 49.96 10.43
CA ARG A 467 -13.43 51.19 10.79
C ARG A 467 -12.24 50.92 11.70
N PHE A 468 -12.36 49.96 12.60
CA PHE A 468 -11.31 49.54 13.51
C PHE A 468 -10.17 48.86 12.75
N VAL A 469 -10.49 47.90 11.87
CA VAL A 469 -9.50 47.17 11.07
C VAL A 469 -8.75 48.11 10.12
N ARG A 470 -9.46 49.01 9.43
CA ARG A 470 -8.84 49.99 8.54
C ARG A 470 -7.81 50.86 9.26
N ARG A 471 -8.12 51.36 10.45
CA ARG A 471 -7.19 52.19 11.26
C ARG A 471 -5.97 51.41 11.71
N LEU A 472 -6.14 50.14 12.10
CA LEU A 472 -5.01 49.29 12.44
C LEU A 472 -4.12 49.00 11.21
N ALA A 473 -4.71 48.73 10.05
CA ALA A 473 -3.97 48.53 8.80
C ALA A 473 -3.17 49.78 8.39
N GLU A 474 -3.78 50.97 8.44
CA GLU A 474 -3.13 52.25 8.14
C GLU A 474 -1.95 52.54 9.08
N SER A 475 -2.10 52.29 10.39
CA SER A 475 -1.02 52.48 11.36
C SER A 475 0.16 51.50 11.19
N THR A 476 -0.10 50.27 10.73
CA THR A 476 0.97 49.31 10.41
C THR A 476 1.72 49.66 9.12
N THR A 477 1.03 50.28 8.14
CA THR A 477 1.60 50.66 6.84
C THR A 477 2.49 51.90 6.94
N GLN A 478 2.09 52.92 7.71
CA GLN A 478 2.92 54.12 7.94
C GLN A 478 4.27 53.80 8.59
N ARG A 479 4.33 52.73 9.41
CA ARG A 479 5.56 52.30 10.07
C ARG A 479 6.56 51.61 9.15
N SER A 480 6.09 50.95 8.08
CA SER A 480 6.97 50.36 7.06
C SER A 480 7.56 51.38 6.10
N SER A 481 6.98 52.58 5.99
CA SER A 481 7.51 53.67 5.16
C SER A 481 8.46 54.62 5.90
N SER A 482 8.51 54.57 7.23
CA SER A 482 9.35 55.42 8.08
C SER A 482 10.61 54.71 8.62
N GLN A 483 10.83 53.45 8.24
CA GLN A 483 12.06 52.67 8.46
C GLN A 483 12.69 52.42 7.09
#